data_AF-A0AAU8BHG8-F1
#
_entry.id   AF-A0AAU8BHG8-F1
#
_cell.length_a   1.000
_cell.length_b   1.000
_cell.length_c   1.000
_cell.angle_alpha   90.00
_cell.angle_beta   90.00
_cell.angle_gamma   90.00
#
_symmetry.space_group_name_H-M   'P 1'
#
loop_
_entity.id
_entity.type
_entity.pdbx_description
1 polymer ?
#
loop_
_entity_poly.entity_id
_entity_poly.type
_entity_poly.pdbx_seq_one_letter_code
_entity_poly.pdbx_strand_id
1 'polypeptide(L)'
;MLMDSGYDSYQQVDLDAQAAAANPHQLVVMLIDGLLDEVERIRGHIIANRLEQKGQGITKCMNILVGLDSALDDENGGEIAANLHQLYDFCQAELYQASVNNDVDKLENVEKVMTNIKEGWQNFGKHA
;
A
#
# COMPACT_ATOMS: atom_id res chain seq x y z
N MET A 1 24.11 -22.76 4.83
CA MET A 1 23.74 -21.52 5.54
C MET A 1 22.21 -21.48 5.55
N LEU A 2 21.59 -21.95 6.63
CA LEU A 2 20.14 -22.13 6.78
C LEU A 2 19.68 -21.30 7.99
N MET A 3 19.69 -19.97 7.85
CA MET A 3 19.27 -19.03 8.89
C MET A 3 18.54 -17.83 8.27
N ASP A 4 17.65 -18.08 7.31
CA ASP A 4 16.81 -17.02 6.71
C ASP A 4 15.32 -17.41 6.69
N SER A 5 15.01 -18.71 6.57
CA SER A 5 13.62 -19.21 6.49
C SER A 5 12.84 -19.17 7.82
N GLY A 6 13.51 -18.95 8.95
CA GLY A 6 12.87 -18.87 10.27
C GLY A 6 12.26 -17.50 10.53
N TYR A 7 12.97 -16.43 10.18
CA TYR A 7 12.55 -15.06 10.48
C TYR A 7 11.37 -14.62 9.59
N ASP A 8 11.44 -14.92 8.29
CA ASP A 8 10.33 -14.65 7.35
C ASP A 8 9.05 -15.41 7.71
N SER A 9 9.17 -16.65 8.19
CA SER A 9 7.99 -17.43 8.61
C SER A 9 7.37 -16.91 9.90
N TYR A 10 8.18 -16.42 10.86
CA TYR A 10 7.65 -15.76 12.06
C TYR A 10 6.96 -14.43 11.74
N GLN A 11 7.54 -13.59 10.86
CA GLN A 11 6.90 -12.33 10.45
C GLN A 11 5.58 -12.58 9.69
N GLN A 12 5.55 -13.60 8.82
CA GLN A 12 4.34 -13.94 8.07
C GLN A 12 3.23 -14.48 9.00
N VAL A 13 3.55 -15.35 9.95
CA VAL A 13 2.57 -15.88 10.92
C VAL A 13 2.00 -14.79 11.82
N ASP A 14 2.81 -13.81 12.22
CA ASP A 14 2.35 -12.67 13.04
C ASP A 14 1.41 -11.74 12.24
N LEU A 15 1.76 -11.43 10.98
CA LEU A 15 0.89 -10.65 10.09
C LEU A 15 -0.44 -11.35 9.80
N ASP A 16 -0.42 -12.65 9.52
CA ASP A 16 -1.62 -13.44 9.26
C ASP A 16 -2.52 -13.51 10.51
N ALA A 17 -1.94 -13.66 11.70
CA ALA A 17 -2.67 -13.65 12.97
C ALA A 17 -3.28 -12.28 13.27
N GLN A 18 -2.55 -11.19 13.01
CA GLN A 18 -3.04 -9.82 13.16
C GLN A 18 -4.18 -9.53 12.18
N ALA A 19 -4.04 -9.94 10.91
CA ALA A 19 -5.09 -9.79 9.91
C ALA A 19 -6.36 -10.59 10.27
N ALA A 20 -6.21 -11.81 10.80
CA ALA A 20 -7.33 -12.64 11.22
C ALA A 20 -8.13 -12.05 12.41
N ALA A 21 -7.46 -11.26 13.26
CA ALA A 21 -8.07 -10.60 14.41
C ALA A 21 -8.50 -9.14 14.14
N ALA A 22 -8.08 -8.57 13.02
CA ALA A 22 -8.33 -7.17 12.67
C ALA A 22 -9.78 -6.95 12.25
N ASN A 23 -10.36 -5.83 12.71
CA ASN A 23 -11.61 -5.35 12.15
C ASN A 23 -11.38 -4.76 10.73
N PRO A 24 -12.44 -4.54 9.92
CA PRO A 24 -12.28 -4.05 8.54
C PRO A 24 -11.48 -2.74 8.43
N HIS A 25 -11.61 -1.85 9.42
CA HIS A 25 -10.87 -0.59 9.48
C HIS A 25 -9.35 -0.82 9.71
N GLN A 26 -9.01 -1.71 10.65
CA GLN A 26 -7.63 -2.09 10.92
C GLN A 26 -6.98 -2.77 9.72
N LEU A 27 -7.72 -3.61 8.98
CA LEU A 27 -7.24 -4.21 7.74
C LEU A 27 -6.88 -3.18 6.67
N VAL A 28 -7.70 -2.13 6.50
CA VAL A 28 -7.39 -1.02 5.59
C VAL A 28 -6.10 -0.32 6.00
N VAL A 29 -5.94 0.00 7.29
CA VAL A 29 -4.71 0.65 7.79
C VAL A 29 -3.49 -0.25 7.57
N MET A 30 -3.59 -1.55 7.84
CA MET A 30 -2.50 -2.52 7.61
C MET A 30 -2.10 -2.62 6.13
N LEU A 31 -3.08 -2.58 5.22
CA LEU A 31 -2.83 -2.56 3.77
C LEU A 31 -2.09 -1.29 3.35
N ILE A 32 -2.50 -0.14 3.88
CA ILE A 32 -1.82 1.14 3.59
C ILE A 32 -0.39 1.13 4.14
N ASP A 33 -0.17 0.60 5.34
CA ASP A 33 1.17 0.43 5.92
C ASP A 33 2.05 -0.47 5.06
N GLY A 34 1.52 -1.62 4.65
CA GLY A 34 2.22 -2.53 3.75
C GLY A 34 2.57 -1.90 2.39
N LEU A 35 1.72 -1.02 1.87
CA LEU A 35 1.97 -0.26 0.65
C LEU A 35 3.09 0.78 0.86
N LEU A 36 3.03 1.58 1.94
CA LEU A 36 4.04 2.61 2.23
C LEU A 36 5.43 1.98 2.42
N ASP A 37 5.51 0.88 3.16
CA ASP A 37 6.75 0.13 3.34
C ASP A 37 7.31 -0.40 2.01
N GLU A 38 6.42 -0.85 1.11
CA GLU A 38 6.81 -1.33 -0.21
C GLU A 38 7.28 -0.20 -1.13
N VAL A 39 6.63 0.96 -1.08
CA VAL A 39 7.05 2.18 -1.81
C VAL A 39 8.49 2.56 -1.44
N GLU A 40 8.85 2.51 -0.16
CA GLU A 40 10.21 2.81 0.28
C GLU A 40 11.23 1.74 -0.18
N ARG A 41 10.83 0.45 -0.18
CA ARG A 41 11.65 -0.61 -0.78
C ARG A 41 11.89 -0.39 -2.27
N ILE A 42 10.86 -0.01 -3.02
CA ILE A 42 10.95 0.29 -4.45
C ILE A 42 11.92 1.45 -4.69
N ARG A 43 11.85 2.52 -3.88
CA ARG A 43 12.78 3.66 -3.95
C ARG A 43 14.23 3.19 -3.82
N GLY A 44 14.52 2.36 -2.82
CA GLY A 44 15.85 1.76 -2.64
C GLY A 44 16.27 0.88 -3.83
N HIS A 45 15.35 0.11 -4.41
CA HIS A 45 15.63 -0.72 -5.58
C HIS A 45 15.92 0.11 -6.84
N ILE A 46 15.23 1.23 -7.06
CA ILE A 46 15.53 2.16 -8.16
C ILE A 46 16.94 2.73 -8.02
N ILE A 47 17.29 3.25 -6.84
CA ILE A 47 18.62 3.84 -6.57
C ILE A 47 19.73 2.80 -6.75
N ALA A 48 19.49 1.57 -6.31
CA ALA A 48 20.44 0.47 -6.45
C ALA A 48 20.44 -0.22 -7.82
N ASN A 49 19.64 0.27 -8.79
CA ASN A 49 19.46 -0.30 -10.12
C ASN A 49 19.02 -1.78 -10.11
N ARG A 50 18.18 -2.15 -9.14
CA ARG A 50 17.61 -3.50 -8.93
C ARG A 50 16.23 -3.59 -9.57
N LEU A 51 16.21 -3.64 -10.90
CA LEU A 51 14.98 -3.46 -11.69
C LEU A 51 13.96 -4.59 -11.53
N GLU A 52 14.41 -5.82 -11.30
CA GLU A 52 13.52 -6.97 -11.07
C GLU A 52 12.76 -6.82 -9.74
N GLN A 53 13.48 -6.54 -8.65
CA GLN A 53 12.90 -6.34 -7.34
C GLN A 53 11.98 -5.11 -7.32
N LYS A 54 12.37 -4.03 -8.01
CA LYS A 54 11.49 -2.88 -8.26
C LYS A 54 10.18 -3.33 -8.93
N GLY A 55 10.24 -4.15 -9.98
CA GLY A 55 9.05 -4.62 -10.69
C GLY A 55 8.12 -5.46 -9.80
N GLN A 56 8.68 -6.30 -8.95
CA GLN A 56 7.94 -7.07 -7.96
C GLN A 56 7.24 -6.16 -6.94
N GLY A 57 7.95 -5.18 -6.39
CA GLY A 57 7.38 -4.22 -5.45
C GLY A 57 6.28 -3.36 -6.06
N ILE A 58 6.45 -2.88 -7.30
CA ILE A 58 5.41 -2.13 -8.03
C ILE A 58 4.15 -2.98 -8.19
N THR A 59 4.30 -4.24 -8.63
CA THR A 59 3.18 -5.17 -8.78
C THR A 59 2.44 -5.37 -7.45
N LYS A 60 3.18 -5.51 -6.35
CA LYS A 60 2.60 -5.64 -5.01
C LYS A 60 1.80 -4.40 -4.61
N CYS A 61 2.34 -3.19 -4.82
CA CYS A 61 1.61 -1.94 -4.54
C CYS A 61 0.34 -1.82 -5.38
N MET A 62 0.40 -2.15 -6.68
CA MET A 62 -0.77 -2.15 -7.57
C MET A 62 -1.87 -3.09 -7.08
N ASN A 63 -1.50 -4.31 -6.66
CA ASN A 63 -2.46 -5.27 -6.13
C ASN A 63 -3.14 -4.78 -4.84
N ILE A 64 -2.39 -4.09 -3.97
CA ILE A 64 -2.96 -3.49 -2.75
C ILE A 64 -3.95 -2.38 -3.12
N LEU A 65 -3.59 -1.49 -4.05
CA LEU A 65 -4.48 -0.41 -4.51
C LEU A 65 -5.76 -0.97 -5.10
N VAL A 66 -5.69 -1.96 -5.99
CA VAL A 66 -6.88 -2.63 -6.55
C VAL A 66 -7.72 -3.27 -5.45
N GLY A 67 -7.09 -3.91 -4.46
CA GLY A 67 -7.80 -4.48 -3.32
C GLY A 67 -8.57 -3.43 -2.52
N LEU A 68 -7.92 -2.32 -2.17
CA LEU A 68 -8.52 -1.20 -1.45
C LEU A 68 -9.67 -0.56 -2.24
N ASP A 69 -9.46 -0.35 -3.54
CA ASP A 69 -10.43 0.24 -4.45
C ASP A 69 -11.69 -0.64 -4.57
N SER A 70 -11.49 -1.95 -4.76
CA SER A 70 -12.60 -2.92 -4.86
C SER A 70 -13.40 -3.11 -3.58
N ALA A 71 -12.87 -2.65 -2.44
CA ALA A 71 -13.52 -2.75 -1.13
C ALA A 71 -14.39 -1.52 -0.82
N LEU A 72 -14.40 -0.50 -1.69
CA LEU A 72 -15.26 0.67 -1.54
C LEU A 72 -16.72 0.31 -1.82
N ASP A 73 -17.62 0.90 -1.03
CA ASP A 73 -19.07 0.74 -1.21
C ASP A 73 -19.60 1.85 -2.11
N ASP A 74 -19.80 1.55 -3.39
CA ASP A 74 -20.34 2.49 -4.38
C ASP A 74 -21.80 2.88 -4.10
N GLU A 75 -22.58 2.00 -3.47
CA GLU A 75 -24.00 2.22 -3.24
C GLU A 75 -24.23 3.17 -2.06
N ASN A 76 -23.48 3.02 -0.97
CA ASN A 76 -23.66 3.78 0.27
C ASN A 76 -22.55 4.81 0.53
N GLY A 77 -21.39 4.70 -0.11
CA GLY A 77 -20.21 5.53 0.15
C GLY A 77 -20.25 6.93 -0.48
N GLY A 78 -21.12 7.15 -1.46
CA GLY A 78 -21.39 8.45 -2.07
C GLY A 78 -20.12 9.18 -2.53
N GLU A 79 -20.01 10.47 -2.20
CA GLU A 79 -18.88 11.31 -2.61
C GLU A 79 -17.53 10.86 -2.01
N ILE A 80 -17.54 10.24 -0.82
CA ILE A 80 -16.31 9.78 -0.17
C ILE A 80 -15.71 8.61 -0.95
N ALA A 81 -16.52 7.61 -1.32
CA ALA A 81 -16.06 6.49 -2.13
C ALA A 81 -15.54 6.99 -3.49
N ALA A 82 -16.29 7.87 -4.16
CA ALA A 82 -15.87 8.44 -5.46
C ALA A 82 -14.52 9.19 -5.37
N ASN A 83 -14.29 9.96 -4.30
CA ASN A 83 -13.01 10.65 -4.09
C ASN A 83 -11.87 9.67 -3.80
N LEU A 84 -12.13 8.59 -3.05
CA LEU A 84 -11.13 7.56 -2.78
C LEU A 84 -10.74 6.80 -4.06
N HIS A 85 -11.71 6.45 -4.92
CA HIS A 85 -11.43 5.86 -6.25
C HIS A 85 -10.46 6.74 -7.04
N GLN A 86 -10.74 8.05 -7.13
CA GLN A 86 -9.87 8.99 -7.87
C GLN A 86 -8.46 9.07 -7.29
N LEU A 87 -8.33 9.01 -5.96
CA LEU A 87 -7.02 9.04 -5.30
C LEU A 87 -6.25 7.73 -5.55
N TYR A 88 -6.92 6.58 -5.51
CA TYR A 88 -6.29 5.30 -5.81
C TYR A 88 -5.88 5.19 -7.28
N ASP A 89 -6.71 5.67 -8.22
CA ASP A 89 -6.35 5.78 -9.64
C ASP A 89 -5.13 6.67 -9.86
N PHE A 90 -5.07 7.82 -9.18
CA PHE A 90 -3.91 8.70 -9.22
C PHE A 90 -2.65 7.99 -8.72
N CYS A 91 -2.72 7.26 -7.59
CA CYS A 91 -1.59 6.50 -7.07
C CYS A 91 -1.13 5.40 -8.05
N GLN A 92 -2.06 4.69 -8.69
CA GLN A 92 -1.73 3.70 -9.72
C GLN A 92 -1.00 4.35 -10.90
N ALA A 93 -1.49 5.50 -11.40
CA ALA A 93 -0.83 6.22 -12.48
C ALA A 93 0.59 6.67 -12.11
N GLU A 94 0.79 7.20 -10.90
CA GLU A 94 2.10 7.63 -10.42
C GLU A 94 3.06 6.44 -10.24
N LEU A 95 2.61 5.30 -9.69
CA LEU A 95 3.42 4.07 -9.60
C LEU A 95 3.83 3.55 -10.98
N TYR A 96 2.92 3.62 -11.96
CA TYR A 96 3.23 3.25 -13.34
C TYR A 96 4.33 4.16 -13.93
N GLN A 97 4.20 5.48 -13.77
CA GLN A 97 5.23 6.43 -14.23
C GLN A 97 6.57 6.22 -13.51
N ALA A 98 6.54 5.98 -12.20
CA ALA A 98 7.74 5.63 -11.43
C ALA A 98 8.41 4.38 -11.98
N SER A 99 7.64 3.34 -12.31
CA SER A 99 8.17 2.07 -12.80
C SER A 99 8.78 2.15 -14.20
N VAL A 100 8.14 2.91 -15.10
CA VAL A 100 8.60 3.07 -16.50
C VAL A 100 9.83 3.97 -16.57
N ASN A 101 9.84 5.06 -15.81
CA ASN A 101 10.90 6.07 -15.89
C ASN A 101 12.00 5.90 -14.82
N ASN A 102 11.83 4.95 -13.88
CA ASN A 102 12.65 4.85 -12.68
C ASN A 102 12.69 6.18 -11.90
N ASP A 103 11.55 6.85 -11.83
CA ASP A 103 11.38 8.18 -11.24
C ASP A 103 10.95 8.04 -9.77
N VAL A 104 11.85 8.39 -8.86
CA VAL A 104 11.61 8.33 -7.41
C VAL A 104 10.70 9.45 -6.90
N ASP A 105 10.60 10.57 -7.63
CA ASP A 105 9.75 11.71 -7.22
C ASP A 105 8.28 11.32 -7.36
N LYS A 106 7.97 10.45 -8.34
CA LYS A 106 6.63 9.85 -8.51
C LYS A 106 6.22 8.99 -7.31
N LEU A 107 7.17 8.34 -6.64
CA LEU A 107 6.88 7.58 -5.43
C LEU A 107 6.50 8.48 -4.24
N GLU A 108 7.05 9.70 -4.16
CA GLU A 108 6.72 10.67 -3.10
C GLU A 108 5.25 11.12 -3.18
N ASN A 109 4.70 11.26 -4.40
CA ASN A 109 3.29 11.59 -4.58
C ASN A 109 2.37 10.48 -4.04
N VAL A 110 2.72 9.22 -4.29
CA VAL A 110 2.00 8.06 -3.76
C VAL A 110 2.07 8.04 -2.24
N GLU A 111 3.28 8.18 -1.68
CA GLU A 111 3.52 8.22 -0.23
C GLU A 111 2.68 9.30 0.46
N LYS A 112 2.65 10.51 -0.10
CA LYS A 112 1.87 11.63 0.43
C LYS A 112 0.37 11.35 0.44
N VAL A 113 -0.18 10.86 -0.66
CA VAL A 113 -1.62 10.55 -0.76
C VAL A 113 -2.01 9.45 0.23
N MET A 114 -1.25 8.36 0.24
CA MET A 114 -1.54 7.20 1.08
C MET A 114 -1.36 7.51 2.57
N THR A 115 -0.39 8.34 2.94
CA THR A 115 -0.24 8.83 4.32
C THR A 115 -1.43 9.66 4.76
N ASN A 116 -1.89 10.60 3.93
CA ASN A 116 -3.07 11.42 4.25
C ASN A 116 -4.34 10.55 4.42
N ILE A 117 -4.53 9.55 3.55
CA ILE A 117 -5.65 8.60 3.65
C ILE A 117 -5.56 7.82 4.97
N LYS A 118 -4.37 7.28 5.29
CA LYS A 118 -4.13 6.56 6.55
C LYS A 118 -4.46 7.43 7.77
N GLU A 119 -4.00 8.68 7.80
CA GLU A 119 -4.29 9.62 8.88
C GLU A 119 -5.79 9.89 9.02
N GLY A 120 -6.49 10.05 7.89
CA GLY A 120 -7.95 10.14 7.84
C GLY A 120 -8.60 8.96 8.56
N TRP A 121 -8.26 7.73 8.15
CA TRP A 121 -8.77 6.51 8.78
C TRP A 121 -8.44 6.44 10.28
N GLN A 122 -7.20 6.70 10.68
CA GLN A 122 -6.80 6.65 12.09
C GLN A 122 -7.54 7.66 12.96
N ASN A 123 -7.89 8.83 12.41
CA ASN A 123 -8.66 9.84 13.14
C ASN A 123 -10.13 9.44 13.28
N PHE A 124 -10.73 8.76 12.31
CA PHE A 124 -12.09 8.21 12.45
C PHE A 124 -12.16 7.13 13.54
N GLY A 125 -11.16 6.23 13.61
CA GLY A 125 -11.13 5.16 14.62
C GLY A 125 -10.98 5.63 16.07
N LYS A 126 -10.63 6.90 16.31
CA LYS A 126 -10.56 7.49 17.67
C LYS A 126 -11.88 8.07 18.16
N HIS A 127 -12.88 8.20 17.27
CA HIS A 127 -14.17 8.85 17.56
C HIS A 127 -15.38 7.92 17.36
N ALA A 128 -15.16 6.65 17.02
CA ALA A 128 -16.16 5.59 16.90
C ALA A 128 -16.08 4.64 18.11
#